data_AF-A0A067MDD7-F1
#
_entry.id   AF-A0A067MDD7-F1
#
_cell.length_a   1.000
_cell.length_b   1.000
_cell.length_c   1.000
_cell.angle_alpha   90.00
_cell.angle_beta   90.00
_cell.angle_gamma   90.00
#
_symmetry.space_group_name_H-M   'P 1'
#
loop_
_entity.id
_entity.type
_entity.pdbx_description
1 polymer ?
#
loop_
_entity_poly.entity_id
_entity_poly.type
_entity_poly.pdbx_seq_one_letter_code
_entity_poly.pdbx_strand_id
1 'polypeptide(L)'
;SLVDLGALYYIGHDGEPCPSLKELPSAHKIQVAHVNGFHCLKVHYCVCVGAPTPSTQLLQARLFPGTLHSPKTAYTLEVLNHFHILNLASCLTARNFLNTLARLT
;
A
#
# COMPACT_ATOMS: atom_id res chain seq x y z
N SER A 1 -3.27 -9.51 11.21
CA SER A 1 -2.99 -8.46 10.21
C SER A 1 -2.39 -7.23 10.91
N LEU A 2 -1.59 -6.39 10.24
CA LEU A 2 -0.96 -5.19 10.86
C LEU A 2 -2.00 -4.20 11.44
N VAL A 3 -3.20 -4.16 10.86
CA VAL A 3 -4.36 -3.43 11.41
C VAL A 3 -4.81 -3.92 12.78
N ASP A 4 -4.69 -5.21 13.08
CA ASP A 4 -5.12 -5.79 14.36
C ASP A 4 -4.14 -5.44 15.49
N LEU A 5 -2.90 -5.08 15.13
CA LEU A 5 -1.89 -4.53 16.03
C LEU A 5 -2.06 -3.02 16.25
N GLY A 6 -3.10 -2.40 15.67
CA GLY A 6 -3.33 -0.96 15.76
C GLY A 6 -2.34 -0.12 14.94
N ALA A 7 -1.58 -0.74 14.04
CA ALA A 7 -0.55 -0.04 13.28
C ALA A 7 -1.18 1.01 12.35
N LEU A 8 -0.75 2.26 12.53
CA LEU A 8 -1.16 3.42 11.76
C LEU A 8 0.05 3.92 10.99
N TYR A 9 -0.11 4.11 9.69
CA TYR A 9 0.98 4.49 8.81
C TYR A 9 0.73 5.88 8.23
N TYR A 10 1.55 6.86 8.62
CA TYR A 10 1.48 8.21 8.10
C TYR A 10 2.30 8.31 6.80
N ILE A 11 1.66 8.82 5.75
CA ILE A 11 2.30 8.99 4.44
C ILE A 11 2.78 10.43 4.31
N GLY A 12 4.07 10.56 3.99
CA GLY A 12 4.77 11.85 4.01
C GLY A 12 5.28 12.19 5.42
N HIS A 13 5.87 13.38 5.55
CA HIS A 13 6.40 13.90 6.81
C HIS A 13 7.31 12.91 7.58
N ASP A 14 8.12 12.13 6.87
CA ASP A 14 9.01 11.11 7.45
C ASP A 14 8.32 10.09 8.38
N GLY A 15 7.02 9.85 8.17
CA GLY A 15 6.23 8.93 8.98
C GLY A 15 5.56 9.58 10.19
N GLU A 16 5.67 10.90 10.35
CA GLU A 16 4.99 11.65 11.40
C GLU A 16 3.57 12.07 11.00
N PRO A 17 2.68 12.32 11.98
CA PRO A 17 1.36 12.87 11.72
C PRO A 17 1.45 14.18 10.93
N CYS A 18 0.66 14.30 9.87
CA CYS A 18 0.64 15.52 9.07
C CYS A 18 0.16 16.71 9.94
N PRO A 19 0.91 17.82 10.03
CA PRO A 19 0.57 18.95 10.90
C PRO A 19 -0.70 19.69 10.46
N SER A 20 -1.15 19.46 9.23
CA SER A 20 -2.40 19.99 8.69
C SER A 20 -3.63 19.13 9.01
N LEU A 21 -3.46 17.98 9.67
CA LEU A 21 -4.59 17.27 10.28
C LEU A 21 -5.13 18.11 11.45
N LYS A 22 -6.29 18.76 11.26
CA LYS A 22 -6.97 19.52 12.31
C LYS A 22 -7.76 18.62 13.28
N GLU A 23 -8.25 17.49 12.79
CA GLU A 23 -8.88 16.40 13.54
C GLU A 23 -8.27 15.10 13.02
N LEU A 24 -8.34 14.00 13.77
CA LEU A 24 -7.90 12.69 13.26
C LEU A 24 -9.01 12.18 12.30
N PRO A 25 -8.92 12.33 10.96
CA PRO A 25 -9.93 11.82 10.07
C PRO A 25 -9.97 10.29 10.16
N SER A 26 -11.02 9.67 9.64
CA SER A 26 -11.05 8.21 9.53
C SER A 26 -9.85 7.72 8.70
N ALA A 27 -8.95 6.96 9.33
CA ALA A 27 -7.79 6.39 8.65
C ALA A 27 -8.25 5.52 7.47
N HIS A 28 -7.61 5.68 6.33
CA HIS A 28 -7.99 4.93 5.13
C HIS A 28 -7.48 3.51 5.26
N LYS A 29 -8.37 2.52 5.16
CA LYS A 29 -7.96 1.11 5.14
C LYS A 29 -7.50 0.75 3.73
N ILE A 30 -6.27 0.29 3.61
CA ILE A 30 -5.70 -0.22 2.36
C ILE A 30 -5.17 -1.64 2.56
N GLN A 31 -5.27 -2.46 1.52
CA GLN A 31 -4.67 -3.78 1.49
C GLN A 31 -3.32 -3.69 0.76
N VAL A 32 -2.23 -4.03 1.43
CA VAL A 32 -0.89 -4.04 0.85
C VAL A 32 -0.44 -5.45 0.57
N ALA A 33 -0.08 -5.74 -0.68
CA ALA A 33 0.54 -6.98 -1.06
C ALA A 33 2.07 -6.91 -0.85
N HIS A 34 2.58 -7.92 -0.16
CA HIS A 34 4.00 -8.15 0.07
C HIS A 34 4.34 -9.60 -0.29
N VAL A 35 5.63 -9.94 -0.41
CA VAL A 35 6.05 -11.31 -0.79
C VAL A 35 5.61 -12.39 0.20
N ASN A 36 5.31 -12.01 1.45
CA ASN A 36 4.79 -12.89 2.48
C ASN A 36 3.25 -12.87 2.60
N GLY A 37 2.54 -12.26 1.64
CA GLY A 37 1.09 -12.22 1.59
C GLY A 37 0.48 -10.82 1.70
N PHE A 38 -0.82 -10.77 1.99
CA PHE A 38 -1.59 -9.53 2.08
C PHE A 38 -1.68 -8.97 3.52
N HIS A 39 -1.39 -7.68 3.65
CA HIS A 39 -1.45 -6.96 4.93
C HIS A 39 -2.46 -5.85 4.89
N CYS A 40 -3.38 -5.81 5.85
CA CYS A 40 -4.27 -4.64 5.97
C CYS A 40 -3.50 -3.57 6.72
N LEU A 41 -3.55 -2.33 6.22
CA LEU A 41 -2.94 -1.16 6.83
C LEU A 41 -3.97 -0.03 6.93
N LYS A 42 -3.87 0.76 8.00
CA LYS A 42 -4.56 2.04 8.13
C LYS A 42 -3.57 3.13 7.76
N VAL A 43 -3.89 3.96 6.76
CA VAL A 43 -3.04 5.05 6.30
C VAL A 43 -3.67 6.42 6.52
N HIS A 44 -2.83 7.39 6.85
CA HIS A 44 -3.15 8.81 6.78
C HIS A 44 -2.34 9.46 5.67
N TYR A 45 -3.04 10.07 4.72
CA TYR A 45 -2.45 10.87 3.68
C TYR A 45 -2.08 12.26 4.21
N CYS A 46 -1.05 12.84 3.62
CA CYS A 46 -0.73 14.26 3.80
C CYS A 46 -1.86 15.11 3.20
N VAL A 47 -2.33 16.09 3.96
CA VAL A 47 -3.38 17.04 3.56
C VAL A 47 -2.91 18.49 3.60
N CYS A 48 -1.59 18.71 3.63
CA CYS A 48 -1.02 20.04 3.52
C CYS A 48 -1.44 20.73 2.21
N VAL A 49 -1.45 22.06 2.21
CA VAL A 49 -1.71 22.82 0.98
C VAL A 49 -0.66 22.46 -0.07
N GLY A 50 -1.11 22.02 -1.24
CA GLY A 50 -0.23 21.54 -2.32
C GLY A 50 0.18 20.07 -2.22
N ALA A 51 -0.35 19.31 -1.25
CA ALA A 51 -0.09 17.88 -1.16
C ALA A 51 -0.54 17.17 -2.46
N PRO A 52 0.27 16.22 -2.97
CA PRO A 52 -0.05 15.52 -4.21
C PRO A 52 -1.18 14.51 -3.99
N THR A 53 -1.70 13.92 -5.07
CA THR A 53 -2.79 12.94 -4.99
C THR A 53 -2.42 11.72 -4.12
N PRO A 54 -3.39 11.03 -3.50
CA PRO A 54 -3.13 9.84 -2.67
C PRO A 54 -2.29 8.76 -3.38
N SER A 55 -2.52 8.56 -4.68
CA SER A 55 -1.72 7.64 -5.50
C SER A 55 -0.26 8.06 -5.60
N THR A 56 0.00 9.35 -5.80
CA THR A 56 1.37 9.90 -5.83
C THR A 56 2.04 9.82 -4.47
N GLN A 57 1.30 10.07 -3.39
CA GLN A 57 1.81 9.94 -2.03
C GLN A 57 2.19 8.48 -1.70
N LEU A 58 1.38 7.50 -2.13
CA LEU A 58 1.76 6.07 -1.99
C LEU A 58 3.04 5.75 -2.77
N LEU A 59 3.17 6.26 -4.00
CA LEU A 59 4.37 6.06 -4.81
C LEU A 59 5.61 6.64 -4.13
N GLN A 60 5.50 7.82 -3.51
CA GLN A 60 6.57 8.41 -2.69
C GLN A 60 6.93 7.53 -1.48
N ALA A 61 5.95 6.84 -0.90
CA ALA A 61 6.16 5.84 0.16
C ALA A 61 6.60 4.45 -0.37
N ARG A 62 7.02 4.34 -1.64
CA ARG A 62 7.41 3.07 -2.31
C ARG A 62 6.31 2.01 -2.32
N LEU A 63 5.05 2.44 -2.27
CA LEU A 63 3.87 1.61 -2.44
C LEU A 63 3.23 1.91 -3.79
N PHE A 64 3.20 0.94 -4.68
CA PHE A 64 2.58 1.09 -5.98
C PHE A 64 1.06 0.94 -5.85
N PRO A 65 0.25 1.96 -6.17
CA PRO A 65 -1.20 1.87 -6.04
C PRO A 65 -1.78 0.92 -7.10
N GLY A 66 -2.71 0.06 -6.69
CA GLY A 66 -3.43 -0.81 -7.62
C GLY A 66 -4.48 -0.07 -8.45
N THR A 67 -4.96 1.06 -7.96
CA THR A 67 -5.84 1.98 -8.67
C THR A 67 -5.38 3.41 -8.46
N LEU A 68 -5.41 4.22 -9.51
CA LEU A 68 -5.00 5.63 -9.43
C LEU A 68 -6.03 6.50 -8.70
N HIS A 69 -7.32 6.15 -8.82
CA HIS A 69 -8.43 6.82 -8.17
C HIS A 69 -8.85 6.03 -6.93
N SER A 70 -8.60 6.59 -5.73
CA SER A 70 -8.89 5.97 -4.43
C SER A 70 -8.30 4.55 -4.28
N PRO A 71 -6.97 4.45 -4.06
CA PRO A 71 -6.29 3.18 -3.91
C PRO A 71 -6.77 2.42 -2.68
N LYS A 72 -7.51 1.32 -2.91
CA LYS A 72 -7.86 0.34 -1.86
C LYS A 72 -6.81 -0.75 -1.70
N THR A 73 -5.98 -0.92 -2.72
CA THR A 73 -4.89 -1.89 -2.75
C THR A 73 -3.60 -1.21 -3.14
N ALA A 74 -2.49 -1.60 -2.53
CA ALA A 74 -1.15 -1.20 -2.95
C ALA A 74 -0.21 -2.40 -2.97
N TYR A 75 0.89 -2.28 -3.71
CA TYR A 75 1.88 -3.33 -3.91
C TYR A 75 3.24 -2.78 -3.52
N THR A 76 3.99 -3.53 -2.72
CA THR A 76 5.40 -3.20 -2.48
C THR A 76 6.24 -3.40 -3.74
N LEU A 77 7.33 -2.65 -3.90
CA LEU A 77 8.24 -2.87 -5.03
C LEU A 77 8.81 -4.29 -5.03
N GLU A 78 9.01 -4.88 -3.86
CA GLU A 78 9.49 -6.25 -3.71
C GLU A 78 8.51 -7.27 -4.30
N VAL A 79 7.21 -7.15 -4.02
CA VAL A 79 6.21 -8.07 -4.58
C VAL A 79 6.07 -7.93 -6.10
N LEU A 80 6.25 -6.71 -6.62
CA LEU A 80 6.26 -6.45 -8.06
C LEU A 80 7.49 -7.07 -8.74
N ASN A 81 8.68 -6.93 -8.14
CA ASN A 81 9.90 -7.57 -8.64
C ASN A 81 9.79 -9.10 -8.59
N HIS A 82 9.25 -9.64 -7.50
CA HIS A 82 9.02 -11.07 -7.36
C HIS A 82 8.07 -11.59 -8.43
N PHE A 83 6.95 -10.90 -8.66
CA PHE A 83 6.02 -11.21 -9.74
C PHE A 83 6.71 -11.16 -11.11
N HIS A 84 7.50 -10.11 -11.38
CA HIS A 84 8.19 -9.93 -12.65
C HIS A 84 9.10 -11.12 -12.98
N ILE A 85 9.91 -11.56 -12.01
CA ILE A 85 10.81 -12.71 -12.16
C ILE A 85 10.01 -14.00 -12.44
N LEU A 86 8.96 -14.27 -11.66
CA LEU A 86 8.15 -15.49 -11.85
C LEU A 86 7.36 -15.48 -13.17
N ASN A 87 6.84 -14.33 -13.56
CA ASN A 87 6.14 -14.17 -14.82
C ASN A 87 7.09 -14.49 -15.99
N LEU A 88 8.31 -13.97 -15.98
CA LEU A 88 9.32 -14.26 -17.00
C LEU A 88 9.78 -15.73 -17.00
N ALA A 89 10.00 -16.31 -15.82
CA ALA A 89 10.55 -17.66 -15.70
C ALA A 89 9.53 -18.78 -15.96
N SER A 90 8.23 -18.53 -15.69
CA SER A 90 7.22 -19.60 -15.66
C SER A 90 5.89 -19.23 -16.32
N CYS A 91 5.81 -18.07 -17.00
CA CYS A 91 4.58 -17.52 -17.55
C CYS A 91 3.45 -17.42 -16.50
N LEU A 92 3.81 -17.24 -15.23
CA LEU A 92 2.85 -17.15 -14.15
C LEU A 92 1.99 -15.90 -14.31
N THR A 93 0.68 -16.10 -14.45
CA THR A 93 -0.25 -14.98 -14.56
C THR A 93 -0.35 -14.21 -13.24
N ALA A 94 -0.59 -12.89 -13.32
CA ALA A 94 -0.79 -12.03 -12.15
C ALA A 94 -1.88 -12.58 -11.21
N ARG A 95 -2.98 -13.08 -11.77
CA ARG A 95 -4.07 -13.71 -10.99
C ARG A 95 -3.58 -14.90 -10.16
N ASN A 96 -2.81 -15.81 -10.77
CA ASN A 96 -2.31 -16.99 -10.06
C ASN A 96 -1.32 -16.57 -8.97
N PHE A 97 -0.45 -15.60 -9.25
CA PHE A 97 0.47 -15.05 -8.27
C PHE A 97 -0.25 -14.42 -7.07
N LEU A 98 -1.26 -13.57 -7.31
CA LEU A 98 -2.08 -12.97 -6.26
C LEU A 98 -2.83 -14.04 -5.45
N ASN A 99 -3.34 -15.09 -6.09
CA ASN A 99 -3.96 -16.22 -5.39
C ASN A 99 -2.96 -16.95 -4.48
N THR A 100 -1.71 -17.11 -4.91
CA THR A 100 -0.65 -17.68 -4.07
C THR A 100 -0.40 -16.80 -2.85
N LEU A 101 -0.29 -15.48 -3.04
CA LEU A 101 -0.13 -14.53 -1.92
C LEU A 101 -1.31 -14.57 -0.94
N ALA A 102 -2.54 -14.74 -1.44
CA ALA A 102 -3.74 -14.84 -0.62
C ALA A 102 -3.79 -16.11 0.25
N ARG A 103 -3.04 -17.16 -0.13
CA ARG A 103 -2.94 -18.40 0.66
C ARG A 103 -1.88 -18.34 1.76
N LEU A 104 -1.02 -17.32 1.77
CA LEU A 104 0.00 -17.11 2.79
C LEU A 104 -0.54 -16.38 4.03
N THR A 105 -1.79 -15.90 3.96
CA THR A 105 -2.50 -15.10 4.97
C THR A 105 -3.75 -15.78 5.45
#